data_AF-A0A934UT41-F1
#
_entry.id   AF-A0A934UT41-F1
#
_cell.length_a   1.000
_cell.length_b   1.000
_cell.length_c   1.000
_cell.angle_alpha   90.00
_cell.angle_beta   90.00
_cell.angle_gamma   90.00
#
_symmetry.space_group_name_H-M   'P 1'
#
loop_
_entity.id
_entity.type
_entity.pdbx_description
1 polymer ?
#
loop_
_entity_poly.entity_id
_entity_poly.type
_entity_poly.pdbx_seq_one_letter_code
_entity_poly.pdbx_strand_id
1 'polypeptide(L)'
;MSGAGFHVHGPHDHELEHAQQHAAEHGHHGLGGGSMTNQIAMFTAVIATVGAIFAYMGGSTQANAGLYKNNAAIKKTEASNQWNFYQAKSSKQNLSELAMVLVADDRKPAYQKEVERYKLEKAEIKLAADKLEAEALDWDRKSDEQMHQHHRWAQATTALQVSIALAAIALLTKKKWLEWGMFGVGALGAVIGALAFLHF
;
A
#
# COMPACT_ATOMS: atom_id res chain seq x y z
N MET A 1 -14.59 -25.88 -27.94
CA MET A 1 -14.87 -24.54 -27.38
C MET A 1 -13.78 -24.25 -26.36
N SER A 2 -12.72 -23.57 -26.79
CA SER A 2 -11.50 -23.38 -25.99
C SER A 2 -11.69 -22.16 -25.09
N GLY A 3 -11.65 -22.36 -23.77
CA GLY A 3 -11.80 -21.29 -22.78
C GLY A 3 -10.63 -20.32 -22.84
N ALA A 4 -10.86 -19.15 -23.42
CA ALA A 4 -9.98 -18.00 -23.27
C ALA A 4 -10.14 -17.47 -21.85
N GLY A 5 -9.29 -17.97 -20.94
CA GLY A 5 -9.11 -17.38 -19.62
C GLY A 5 -8.51 -16.00 -19.80
N PHE A 6 -9.32 -14.96 -19.59
CA PHE A 6 -8.86 -13.58 -19.50
C PHE A 6 -8.05 -13.45 -18.21
N HIS A 7 -6.76 -13.77 -18.31
CA HIS A 7 -5.81 -13.58 -17.24
C HIS A 7 -5.48 -12.09 -17.19
N VAL A 8 -6.15 -11.38 -16.27
CA VAL A 8 -5.84 -9.98 -15.99
C VAL A 8 -4.52 -9.96 -15.25
N HIS A 9 -3.43 -9.64 -15.96
CA HIS A 9 -2.15 -9.35 -15.32
C HIS A 9 -2.36 -8.23 -14.30
N GLY A 10 -1.96 -8.48 -13.06
CA GLY A 10 -1.99 -7.44 -12.03
C GLY A 10 -1.03 -6.31 -12.43
N PRO A 11 -1.25 -5.06 -11.98
CA PRO A 11 -0.31 -3.96 -12.24
C PRO A 11 1.14 -4.32 -11.89
N HIS A 12 1.33 -5.20 -10.91
CA HIS A 12 2.63 -5.71 -10.48
C HIS A 12 3.31 -6.65 -11.49
N ASP A 13 2.56 -7.45 -12.27
CA ASP A 13 3.14 -8.33 -13.29
C ASP A 13 3.63 -7.49 -14.49
N HIS A 14 2.92 -6.42 -14.81
CA HIS A 14 3.30 -5.46 -15.84
C HIS A 14 4.56 -4.66 -15.43
N GLU A 15 4.67 -4.26 -14.16
CA GLU A 15 5.87 -3.60 -13.61
C GLU A 15 7.09 -4.54 -13.61
N LEU A 16 6.91 -5.83 -13.31
CA LEU A 16 7.96 -6.84 -13.34
C LEU A 16 8.40 -7.15 -14.78
N GLU A 17 7.46 -7.28 -15.71
CA GLU A 17 7.78 -7.44 -17.13
C GLU A 17 8.46 -6.19 -17.71
N HIS A 18 8.03 -4.98 -17.34
CA HIS A 18 8.72 -3.75 -17.74
C HIS A 18 10.12 -3.67 -17.13
N ALA A 19 10.31 -4.00 -15.85
CA ALA A 19 11.62 -4.02 -15.22
C ALA A 19 12.55 -5.06 -15.87
N GLN A 20 12.04 -6.25 -16.21
CA GLN A 20 12.79 -7.29 -16.93
C GLN A 20 13.06 -6.92 -18.38
N GLN A 21 12.12 -6.29 -19.09
CA GLN A 21 12.28 -5.85 -20.47
C GLN A 21 13.26 -4.67 -20.56
N HIS A 22 13.21 -3.72 -19.63
CA HIS A 22 14.23 -2.66 -19.52
C HIS A 22 15.61 -3.22 -19.16
N ALA A 23 15.69 -4.25 -18.30
CA ALA A 23 16.95 -4.95 -18.04
C ALA A 23 17.47 -5.71 -19.27
N ALA A 24 16.58 -6.29 -20.08
CA ALA A 24 16.93 -7.03 -21.29
C ALA A 24 17.32 -6.12 -22.46
N GLU A 25 16.67 -4.97 -22.65
CA GLU A 25 17.04 -3.97 -23.68
C GLU A 25 18.46 -3.41 -23.44
N HIS A 26 18.85 -3.22 -22.18
CA HIS A 26 20.21 -2.78 -21.83
C HIS A 26 21.25 -3.91 -21.84
N GLY A 27 20.85 -5.18 -22.02
CA GLY A 27 21.72 -6.35 -22.08
C GLY A 27 22.19 -6.76 -23.49
N HIS A 28 21.63 -6.16 -24.56
CA HIS A 28 21.84 -6.62 -25.94
C HIS A 28 22.52 -5.62 -26.89
N HIS A 29 23.41 -4.77 -26.38
CA HIS A 29 24.38 -4.08 -27.25
C HIS A 29 25.57 -5.00 -27.52
N GLY A 30 25.65 -5.55 -28.74
CA GLY A 30 26.63 -6.53 -29.20
C GLY A 30 28.06 -6.32 -28.68
N LEU A 31 28.52 -7.28 -27.87
CA LEU A 31 29.78 -7.22 -27.14
C LEU A 31 30.96 -7.67 -28.03
N GLY A 32 31.48 -6.73 -28.83
CA GLY A 32 32.84 -6.80 -29.39
C GLY A 32 33.87 -6.37 -28.33
N GLY A 33 34.90 -7.20 -28.13
CA GLY A 33 35.80 -7.16 -26.96
C GLY A 33 36.57 -5.85 -26.72
N GLY A 34 36.48 -5.35 -25.48
CA GLY A 34 37.31 -4.29 -24.92
C GLY A 34 37.20 -4.25 -23.39
N SER A 35 38.31 -3.98 -22.68
CA SER A 35 38.38 -3.88 -21.20
C SER A 35 37.37 -2.87 -20.63
N MET A 36 37.08 -1.79 -21.36
CA MET A 36 36.13 -0.75 -20.99
C MET A 36 34.67 -1.23 -21.09
N THR A 37 34.36 -2.05 -22.10
CA THR A 37 33.02 -2.66 -22.28
C THR A 37 32.70 -3.63 -21.14
N ASN A 38 33.69 -4.39 -20.67
CA ASN A 38 33.52 -5.32 -19.56
C ASN A 38 33.31 -4.58 -18.22
N GLN A 39 33.97 -3.44 -18.02
CA GLN A 39 33.74 -2.57 -16.86
C GLN A 39 32.34 -1.94 -16.86
N ILE A 40 31.86 -1.48 -18.02
CA ILE A 40 30.52 -0.90 -18.16
C ILE A 40 29.46 -1.99 -17.89
N ALA A 41 29.61 -3.19 -18.47
CA ALA A 41 28.70 -4.30 -18.24
C ALA A 41 28.61 -4.69 -16.75
N MET A 42 29.76 -4.75 -16.06
CA MET A 42 29.79 -5.10 -14.63
C MET A 42 29.18 -4.00 -13.76
N PHE A 43 29.41 -2.72 -14.10
CA PHE A 43 28.78 -1.59 -13.41
C PHE A 43 27.25 -1.57 -13.60
N THR A 44 26.76 -1.83 -14.82
CA THR A 44 25.32 -1.93 -15.10
C THR A 44 24.69 -3.09 -14.34
N ALA A 45 25.36 -4.25 -14.23
CA ALA A 45 24.86 -5.38 -13.45
C ALA A 45 24.75 -5.05 -11.94
N VAL A 46 25.72 -4.32 -11.39
CA VAL A 46 25.67 -3.86 -9.99
C VAL A 46 24.55 -2.83 -9.78
N ILE A 47 24.35 -1.88 -10.69
CA ILE A 47 23.22 -0.93 -10.60
C ILE A 47 21.87 -1.65 -10.75
N ALA A 48 21.77 -2.61 -11.65
CA ALA A 48 20.55 -3.39 -11.87
C ALA A 48 20.17 -4.20 -10.62
N THR A 49 21.14 -4.83 -9.96
CA THR A 49 20.89 -5.57 -8.71
C THR A 49 20.46 -4.65 -7.57
N VAL A 50 21.08 -3.48 -7.41
CA VAL A 50 20.65 -2.48 -6.43
C VAL A 50 19.24 -1.94 -6.76
N GLY A 51 18.97 -1.66 -8.05
CA GLY A 51 17.67 -1.23 -8.52
C GLY A 51 16.56 -2.26 -8.28
N ALA A 52 16.86 -3.55 -8.46
CA ALA A 52 15.93 -4.64 -8.17
C ALA A 52 15.59 -4.72 -6.66
N ILE A 53 16.56 -4.48 -5.78
CA ILE A 53 16.30 -4.41 -4.33
C ILE A 53 15.38 -3.23 -4.01
N PHE A 54 15.61 -2.05 -4.60
CA PHE A 54 14.77 -0.88 -4.36
C PHE A 54 13.36 -1.05 -4.93
N ALA A 55 13.24 -1.66 -6.11
CA ALA A 55 11.95 -2.02 -6.70
C ALA A 55 11.17 -3.00 -5.81
N TYR A 56 11.84 -4.01 -5.25
CA TYR A 56 11.23 -4.94 -4.30
C TYR A 56 10.78 -4.24 -3.00
N MET A 57 11.63 -3.38 -2.42
CA MET A 57 11.30 -2.64 -1.20
C MET A 57 10.13 -1.66 -1.43
N GLY A 58 10.11 -0.97 -2.58
CA GLY A 58 8.96 -0.16 -3.01
C GLY A 58 7.70 -1.00 -3.18
N GLY A 59 7.76 -2.10 -3.92
CA GLY A 59 6.62 -3.00 -4.11
C GLY A 59 6.08 -3.57 -2.79
N SER A 60 6.95 -4.00 -1.88
CA SER A 60 6.56 -4.57 -0.59
C SER A 60 5.90 -3.54 0.34
N THR A 61 6.42 -2.32 0.43
CA THR A 61 5.82 -1.23 1.22
C THR A 61 4.47 -0.79 0.64
N GLN A 62 4.33 -0.76 -0.69
CA GLN A 62 3.04 -0.51 -1.36
C GLN A 62 2.00 -1.58 -1.03
N ALA A 63 2.39 -2.85 -1.14
CA ALA A 63 1.52 -3.99 -0.86
C ALA A 63 1.08 -3.99 0.61
N ASN A 64 2.01 -3.74 1.54
CA ASN A 64 1.71 -3.66 2.97
C ASN A 64 0.76 -2.49 3.29
N ALA A 65 0.98 -1.31 2.71
CA ALA A 65 0.06 -0.18 2.86
C ALA A 65 -1.35 -0.53 2.35
N GLY A 66 -1.44 -1.19 1.19
CA GLY A 66 -2.70 -1.67 0.63
C GLY A 66 -3.41 -2.70 1.53
N LEU A 67 -2.68 -3.67 2.07
CA LEU A 67 -3.22 -4.67 3.01
C LEU A 67 -3.74 -4.02 4.30
N TYR A 68 -2.99 -3.08 4.89
CA TYR A 68 -3.43 -2.37 6.09
C TYR A 68 -4.66 -1.51 5.82
N LYS A 69 -4.74 -0.85 4.66
CA LYS A 69 -5.92 -0.09 4.27
C LYS A 69 -7.15 -0.98 4.04
N ASN A 70 -6.94 -2.18 3.50
CA ASN A 70 -8.01 -3.17 3.36
C ASN A 70 -8.53 -3.63 4.73
N ASN A 71 -7.63 -3.97 5.65
CA ASN A 71 -7.99 -4.31 7.03
C ASN A 71 -8.75 -3.18 7.73
N ALA A 72 -8.31 -1.93 7.56
CA ALA A 72 -9.02 -0.75 8.06
C ALA A 72 -10.45 -0.66 7.49
N ALA A 73 -10.61 -0.90 6.19
CA ALA A 73 -11.93 -0.90 5.54
C ALA A 73 -12.86 -2.02 6.03
N ILE A 74 -12.32 -3.23 6.24
CA ILE A 74 -13.06 -4.36 6.84
C ILE A 74 -13.53 -3.97 8.25
N LYS A 75 -12.62 -3.48 9.10
CA LYS A 75 -12.95 -3.06 10.48
C LYS A 75 -13.95 -1.91 10.54
N LYS A 76 -13.81 -0.93 9.64
CA LYS A 76 -14.78 0.16 9.50
C LYS A 76 -16.16 -0.33 9.07
N THR A 77 -16.22 -1.35 8.21
CA THR A 77 -17.48 -2.00 7.81
C THR A 77 -18.09 -2.78 8.98
N GLU A 78 -17.29 -3.54 9.73
CA GLU A 78 -17.73 -4.22 10.95
C GLU A 78 -18.29 -3.23 11.99
N ALA A 79 -17.59 -2.11 12.22
CA ALA A 79 -18.06 -1.03 13.09
C ALA A 79 -19.39 -0.44 12.60
N SER A 80 -19.51 -0.16 11.31
CA SER A 80 -20.77 0.32 10.70
C SER A 80 -21.92 -0.66 10.92
N ASN A 81 -21.66 -1.97 10.83
CA ASN A 81 -22.67 -2.99 11.09
C ASN A 81 -23.11 -2.98 12.57
N GLN A 82 -22.18 -2.79 13.51
CA GLN A 82 -22.52 -2.64 14.93
C GLN A 82 -23.34 -1.38 15.20
N TRP A 83 -23.00 -0.25 14.57
CA TRP A 83 -23.82 0.97 14.67
C TRP A 83 -25.22 0.78 14.09
N ASN A 84 -25.35 0.08 12.96
CA ASN A 84 -26.65 -0.26 12.40
C ASN A 84 -27.47 -1.15 13.37
N PHE A 85 -26.81 -2.10 14.04
CA PHE A 85 -27.46 -2.94 15.03
C PHE A 85 -27.88 -2.15 16.28
N TYR A 86 -27.03 -1.23 16.76
CA TYR A 86 -27.36 -0.30 17.83
C TYR A 86 -28.60 0.55 17.48
N GLN A 87 -28.64 1.09 16.26
CA GLN A 87 -29.78 1.88 15.77
C GLN A 87 -31.06 1.05 15.70
N ALA A 88 -30.99 -0.19 15.23
CA ALA A 88 -32.13 -1.10 15.22
C ALA A 88 -32.66 -1.39 16.63
N LYS A 89 -31.77 -1.63 17.60
CA LYS A 89 -32.13 -1.82 19.01
C LYS A 89 -32.72 -0.55 19.62
N SER A 90 -32.15 0.61 19.29
CA SER A 90 -32.66 1.92 19.72
C SER A 90 -34.08 2.16 19.22
N SER A 91 -34.37 1.79 17.98
CA SER A 91 -35.74 1.88 17.43
C SER A 91 -36.71 0.96 18.18
N LYS A 92 -36.31 -0.27 18.51
CA LYS A 92 -37.15 -1.21 19.30
C LYS A 92 -37.39 -0.72 20.73
N GLN A 93 -36.37 -0.13 21.35
CA GLN A 93 -36.48 0.51 22.65
C GLN A 93 -37.51 1.66 22.59
N ASN A 94 -37.37 2.57 21.62
CA ASN A 94 -38.27 3.72 21.46
C ASN A 94 -39.73 3.27 21.23
N LEU A 95 -39.94 2.19 20.47
CA LEU A 95 -41.27 1.60 20.29
C LEU A 95 -41.84 1.03 21.60
N SER A 96 -40.99 0.41 22.43
CA SER A 96 -41.40 -0.12 23.74
C SER A 96 -41.70 1.00 24.74
N GLU A 97 -40.94 2.10 24.69
CA GLU A 97 -41.21 3.31 25.46
C GLU A 97 -42.52 3.97 25.05
N LEU A 98 -42.79 4.08 23.75
CA LEU A 98 -44.08 4.55 23.23
C LEU A 98 -45.23 3.64 23.68
N ALA A 99 -45.05 2.32 23.61
CA ALA A 99 -46.06 1.36 24.05
C ALA A 99 -46.43 1.54 25.53
N MET A 100 -45.46 1.82 26.42
CA MET A 100 -45.74 2.09 27.84
C MET A 100 -46.66 3.29 28.08
N VAL A 101 -46.68 4.27 27.17
CA VAL A 101 -47.59 5.43 27.27
C VAL A 101 -48.99 5.11 26.74
N LEU A 102 -49.11 4.13 25.84
CA LEU A 102 -50.36 3.77 25.15
C LEU A 102 -51.14 2.63 25.80
N VAL A 103 -50.47 1.70 26.48
CA VAL A 103 -51.11 0.51 27.07
C VAL A 103 -51.65 0.79 28.48
N ALA A 104 -52.61 -0.04 28.90
CA ALA A 104 -53.12 -0.05 30.26
C ALA A 104 -52.01 -0.41 31.28
N ASP A 105 -52.18 0.06 32.52
CA ASP A 105 -51.15 -0.04 33.58
C ASP A 105 -50.72 -1.47 33.90
N ASP A 106 -51.60 -2.44 33.71
CA ASP A 106 -51.35 -3.88 33.92
C ASP A 106 -50.27 -4.43 32.96
N ARG A 107 -50.13 -3.85 31.76
CA ARG A 107 -49.16 -4.29 30.74
C ARG A 107 -47.86 -3.49 30.73
N LYS A 108 -47.79 -2.34 31.40
CA LYS A 108 -46.57 -1.49 31.46
C LYS A 108 -45.33 -2.22 31.99
N PRO A 109 -45.39 -3.07 33.04
CA PRO A 109 -44.19 -3.74 33.57
C PRO A 109 -43.47 -4.62 32.55
N ALA A 110 -44.21 -5.25 31.62
CA ALA A 110 -43.62 -6.08 30.57
C ALA A 110 -42.76 -5.25 29.61
N TYR A 111 -43.27 -4.10 29.16
CA TYR A 111 -42.52 -3.19 28.28
C TYR A 111 -41.36 -2.49 29.00
N GLN A 112 -41.51 -2.20 30.29
CA GLN A 112 -40.42 -1.63 31.09
C GLN A 112 -39.21 -2.58 31.15
N LYS A 113 -39.46 -3.88 31.35
CA LYS A 113 -38.42 -4.90 31.30
C LYS A 113 -37.73 -4.99 29.93
N GLU A 114 -38.49 -4.88 28.84
CA GLU A 114 -37.94 -4.86 27.49
C GLU A 114 -37.05 -3.63 27.25
N VAL A 115 -37.47 -2.45 27.72
CA VAL A 115 -36.68 -1.21 27.64
C VAL A 115 -35.37 -1.34 28.40
N GLU A 116 -35.39 -1.87 29.62
CA GLU A 116 -34.18 -2.12 30.41
C GLU A 116 -33.25 -3.11 29.70
N ARG A 117 -33.78 -4.20 29.14
CA ARG A 117 -33.00 -5.16 28.36
C ARG A 117 -32.33 -4.49 27.16
N TYR A 118 -33.08 -3.71 26.38
CA TYR A 118 -32.53 -3.02 25.21
C TYR A 118 -31.50 -1.96 25.59
N LYS A 119 -31.63 -1.28 26.75
CA LYS A 119 -30.62 -0.35 27.25
C LYS A 119 -29.29 -1.06 27.53
N LEU A 120 -29.32 -2.23 28.17
CA LEU A 120 -28.12 -3.04 28.44
C LEU A 120 -27.49 -3.55 27.14
N GLU A 121 -28.29 -4.17 26.25
CA GLU A 121 -27.80 -4.67 24.96
C GLU A 121 -27.16 -3.54 24.12
N LYS A 122 -27.77 -2.36 24.09
CA LYS A 122 -27.23 -1.19 23.37
C LYS A 122 -25.89 -0.73 23.92
N ALA A 123 -25.70 -0.77 25.23
CA ALA A 123 -24.42 -0.37 25.85
C ALA A 123 -23.28 -1.31 25.42
N GLU A 124 -23.54 -2.61 25.38
CA GLU A 124 -22.57 -3.62 24.89
C GLU A 124 -22.27 -3.45 23.41
N ILE A 125 -23.29 -3.23 22.57
CA ILE A 125 -23.11 -3.01 21.12
C ILE A 125 -22.30 -1.74 20.87
N LYS A 126 -22.57 -0.67 21.62
CA LYS A 126 -21.81 0.58 21.51
C LYS A 126 -20.33 0.35 21.84
N LEU A 127 -20.02 -0.34 22.93
CA LEU A 127 -18.65 -0.65 23.31
C LEU A 127 -17.93 -1.47 22.22
N ALA A 128 -18.63 -2.44 21.61
CA ALA A 128 -18.08 -3.21 20.50
C ALA A 128 -17.85 -2.37 19.24
N ALA A 129 -18.76 -1.45 18.91
CA ALA A 129 -18.62 -0.52 17.79
C ALA A 129 -17.41 0.41 18.00
N ASP A 130 -17.32 1.05 19.18
CA ASP A 130 -16.22 1.96 19.54
C ASP A 130 -14.85 1.24 19.47
N LYS A 131 -14.79 -0.04 19.91
CA LYS A 131 -13.57 -0.85 19.80
C LYS A 131 -13.18 -1.11 18.34
N LEU A 132 -14.14 -1.47 17.48
CA LEU A 132 -13.89 -1.71 16.06
C LEU A 132 -13.47 -0.43 15.33
N GLU A 133 -14.01 0.73 15.69
CA GLU A 133 -13.55 2.02 15.17
C GLU A 133 -12.11 2.32 15.57
N ALA A 134 -11.75 2.07 16.84
CA ALA A 134 -10.38 2.25 17.30
C ALA A 134 -9.40 1.31 16.56
N GLU A 135 -9.77 0.06 16.33
CA GLU A 135 -8.99 -0.90 15.53
C GLU A 135 -8.86 -0.43 14.07
N ALA A 136 -9.94 0.05 13.46
CA ALA A 136 -9.91 0.56 12.09
C ALA A 136 -8.95 1.76 11.95
N LEU A 137 -8.96 2.66 12.93
CA LEU A 137 -8.13 3.86 12.94
C LEU A 137 -6.64 3.53 13.14
N ASP A 138 -6.33 2.51 13.96
CA ASP A 138 -4.97 2.01 14.12
C ASP A 138 -4.43 1.38 12.81
N TRP A 139 -5.27 0.61 12.10
CA TRP A 139 -4.92 0.06 10.79
C TRP A 139 -4.73 1.14 9.73
N ASP A 140 -5.55 2.19 9.72
CA ASP A 140 -5.43 3.30 8.77
C ASP A 140 -4.12 4.08 9.01
N ARG A 141 -3.78 4.33 10.28
CA ARG A 141 -2.49 4.95 10.64
C ARG A 141 -1.30 4.10 10.18
N LYS A 142 -1.33 2.78 10.40
CA LYS A 142 -0.28 1.86 9.92
C LYS A 142 -0.16 1.88 8.40
N SER A 143 -1.29 1.96 7.69
CA SER A 143 -1.31 2.12 6.23
C SER A 143 -0.61 3.41 5.80
N ASP A 144 -0.95 4.54 6.42
CA ASP A 144 -0.38 5.84 6.07
C ASP A 144 1.13 5.92 6.36
N GLU A 145 1.59 5.36 7.48
CA GLU A 145 3.02 5.23 7.78
C GLU A 145 3.78 4.45 6.71
N GLN A 146 3.22 3.33 6.24
CA GLN A 146 3.80 2.55 5.14
C GLN A 146 3.76 3.31 3.80
N MET A 147 2.70 4.07 3.55
CA MET A 147 2.58 4.90 2.34
C MET A 147 3.64 6.01 2.30
N HIS A 148 3.99 6.59 3.45
CA HIS A 148 5.09 7.54 3.53
C HIS A 148 6.44 6.91 3.17
N GLN A 149 6.69 5.67 3.63
CA GLN A 149 7.89 4.94 3.24
C GLN A 149 7.87 4.59 1.74
N HIS A 150 6.74 4.13 1.22
CA HIS A 150 6.56 3.84 -0.21
C HIS A 150 6.91 5.03 -1.09
N HIS A 151 6.45 6.23 -0.73
CA HIS A 151 6.73 7.44 -1.50
C HIS A 151 8.24 7.72 -1.59
N ARG A 152 9.00 7.46 -0.52
CA ARG A 152 10.46 7.62 -0.50
C ARG A 152 11.17 6.59 -1.36
N TRP A 153 10.73 5.32 -1.32
CA TRP A 153 11.22 4.27 -2.21
C TRP A 153 10.92 4.58 -3.68
N ALA A 154 9.71 5.07 -3.98
CA ALA A 154 9.33 5.46 -5.33
C ALA A 154 10.23 6.59 -5.87
N GLN A 155 10.50 7.62 -5.06
CA GLN A 155 11.42 8.70 -5.43
C GLN A 155 12.85 8.18 -5.72
N ALA A 156 13.35 7.24 -4.89
CA ALA A 156 14.67 6.63 -5.11
C ALA A 156 14.71 5.81 -6.41
N THR A 157 13.65 5.05 -6.71
CA THR A 157 13.53 4.28 -7.96
C THR A 157 13.48 5.19 -9.18
N THR A 158 12.72 6.29 -9.14
CA THR A 158 12.69 7.27 -10.23
C THR A 158 14.05 7.93 -10.43
N ALA A 159 14.77 8.28 -9.36
CA ALA A 159 16.12 8.83 -9.46
C ALA A 159 17.11 7.84 -10.10
N LEU A 160 17.00 6.55 -9.80
CA LEU A 160 17.77 5.50 -10.48
C LEU A 160 17.42 5.40 -11.96
N GLN A 161 16.13 5.44 -12.32
CA GLN A 161 15.71 5.41 -13.72
C GLN A 161 16.26 6.61 -14.52
N VAL A 162 16.21 7.82 -13.95
CA VAL A 162 16.82 9.01 -14.56
C VAL A 162 18.33 8.84 -14.71
N SER A 163 19.00 8.25 -13.72
CA SER A 163 20.45 7.96 -13.76
C SER A 163 20.80 7.00 -14.90
N ILE A 164 20.00 5.94 -15.08
CA ILE A 164 20.18 4.95 -16.17
C ILE A 164 19.93 5.60 -17.53
N ALA A 165 18.90 6.42 -17.68
CA ALA A 165 18.64 7.16 -18.92
C ALA A 165 19.79 8.11 -19.29
N LEU A 166 20.34 8.83 -18.31
CA LEU A 166 21.50 9.69 -18.50
C LEU A 166 22.77 8.88 -18.87
N ALA A 167 22.95 7.70 -18.29
CA ALA A 167 24.04 6.78 -18.65
C ALA A 167 23.93 6.28 -20.11
N ALA A 168 22.72 5.95 -20.57
CA ALA A 168 22.48 5.55 -21.96
C ALA A 168 22.78 6.69 -22.96
N ILE A 169 22.37 7.92 -22.64
CA ILE A 169 22.70 9.11 -23.44
C ILE A 169 24.22 9.36 -23.45
N ALA A 170 24.90 9.14 -22.32
CA ALA A 170 26.36 9.28 -22.23
C ALA A 170 27.10 8.33 -23.17
N LEU A 171 26.66 7.07 -23.21
CA LEU A 171 27.23 6.03 -24.07
C LEU A 171 27.05 6.32 -25.56
N LEU A 172 25.88 6.85 -25.97
CA LEU A 172 25.62 7.23 -27.36
C LEU A 172 26.45 8.45 -27.81
N THR A 173 26.77 9.36 -26.89
CA THR A 173 27.43 10.63 -27.23
C THR A 173 28.97 10.54 -27.23
N LYS A 174 29.57 9.50 -26.63
CA LYS A 174 31.04 9.28 -26.52
C LYS A 174 31.84 10.50 -26.02
N LYS A 175 31.22 11.39 -25.23
CA LYS A 175 31.86 12.60 -24.69
C LYS A 175 32.35 12.35 -23.26
N LYS A 176 33.65 12.53 -23.01
CA LYS A 176 34.29 12.28 -21.69
C LYS A 176 33.74 13.11 -20.52
N TRP A 177 33.22 14.31 -20.77
CA TRP A 177 32.57 15.11 -19.70
C TRP A 177 31.24 14.48 -19.24
N LEU A 178 30.58 13.73 -20.12
CA LEU A 178 29.33 13.04 -19.84
C LEU A 178 29.56 11.73 -19.05
N GLU A 179 30.73 11.10 -19.19
CA GLU A 179 31.17 9.98 -18.33
C GLU A 179 31.32 10.41 -16.86
N TRP A 180 31.92 11.59 -16.60
CA TRP A 180 32.00 12.14 -15.24
C TRP A 180 30.62 12.49 -14.67
N GLY A 181 29.71 12.99 -15.51
CA GLY A 181 28.30 13.19 -15.15
C GLY A 181 27.61 11.89 -14.74
N MET A 182 27.84 10.79 -15.46
CA MET A 182 27.28 9.47 -15.14
C MET A 182 27.75 8.95 -13.77
N PHE A 183 29.05 9.04 -13.46
CA PHE A 183 29.56 8.63 -12.15
C PHE A 183 29.05 9.53 -11.02
N GLY A 184 28.93 10.84 -11.26
CA GLY A 184 28.37 11.79 -10.29
C GLY A 184 26.90 11.51 -9.97
N VAL A 185 26.09 11.27 -11.00
CA VAL A 185 24.65 10.97 -10.84
C VAL A 185 24.45 9.58 -10.23
N GLY A 186 25.25 8.57 -10.62
CA GLY A 186 25.22 7.23 -10.01
C GLY A 186 25.62 7.23 -8.53
N ALA A 187 26.66 7.99 -8.15
CA ALA A 187 27.05 8.17 -6.76
C ALA A 187 25.97 8.92 -5.96
N LEU A 188 25.35 9.95 -6.55
CA LEU A 188 24.25 10.67 -5.91
C LEU A 188 23.03 9.76 -5.68
N GLY A 189 22.68 8.92 -6.67
CA GLY A 189 21.62 7.92 -6.54
C GLY A 189 21.92 6.88 -5.46
N ALA A 190 23.16 6.40 -5.38
CA ALA A 190 23.61 5.49 -4.32
C ALA A 190 23.56 6.14 -2.92
N VAL A 191 23.94 7.42 -2.81
CA VAL A 191 23.86 8.18 -1.55
C VAL A 191 22.41 8.42 -1.13
N ILE A 192 21.53 8.80 -2.05
CA ILE A 192 20.10 8.97 -1.77
C ILE A 192 19.47 7.62 -1.36
N GLY A 193 19.82 6.54 -2.05
CA GLY A 193 19.39 5.18 -1.68
C GLY A 193 19.89 4.74 -0.31
N ALA A 194 21.16 5.04 0.02
CA ALA A 194 21.73 4.76 1.34
C ALA A 194 21.08 5.61 2.45
N LEU A 195 20.77 6.88 2.19
CA LEU A 195 20.03 7.75 3.13
C LEU A 195 18.58 7.29 3.29
N ALA A 196 17.94 6.77 2.24
CA ALA A 196 16.63 6.16 2.35
C ALA A 196 16.66 4.90 3.23
N PHE A 197 17.72 4.08 3.09
CA PHE A 197 17.92 2.86 3.88
C PHE A 197 18.30 3.13 5.34
N LEU A 198 19.11 4.15 5.62
CA LEU A 198 19.59 4.50 6.97
C LEU A 198 18.57 5.29 7.81
N HIS A 199 17.54 5.85 7.17
CA HIS A 199 16.50 6.62 7.83
C HIS A 199 15.17 5.83 7.90
N PHE A 200 15.32 4.50 7.98
CA PHE A 200 14.31 3.50 8.32
C PHE A 200 14.24 3.35 9.84
#